data_AF-A0A8H9ISL5-F1
#
_entry.id   AF-A0A8H9ISL5-F1
#
_cell.length_a   1.000
_cell.length_b   1.000
_cell.length_c   1.000
_cell.angle_alpha   90.00
_cell.angle_beta   90.00
_cell.angle_gamma   90.00
#
_symmetry.space_group_name_H-M   'P 1'
#
loop_
_entity.id
_entity.type
_entity.pdbx_description
1 polymer ?
#
loop_
_entity_poly.entity_id
_entity_poly.type
_entity_poly.pdbx_seq_one_letter_code
_entity_poly.pdbx_strand_id
1 'polypeptide(L)'
;MEVVVSPTAEVIAVRLSPRWRGSVDPRALNASVLSAANAATMRALARSLEHTDLSASAPAPPHNGGDESPLTNQDVQRLLDSASAELDQFTTRLSAVVDQPVQVRSSGGHVQGSAQRGQVLTLDVDSTWAGQIRHSEIEMEFVEVLRGLRDASTPGELAAGPGDGAISELMALAADPRRLMRRLGMPVGTGTAGES
;
A
#
# COMPACT_ATOMS: atom_id res chain seq x y z
N MET A 1 -12.64 13.20 -21.36
CA MET A 1 -11.69 13.51 -20.27
C MET A 1 -10.92 12.24 -20.00
N GLU A 2 -9.67 12.36 -19.59
CA GLU A 2 -8.79 11.23 -19.35
C GLU A 2 -8.00 11.45 -18.06
N VAL A 3 -7.84 10.39 -17.27
CA VAL A 3 -6.93 10.36 -16.12
C VAL A 3 -5.87 9.31 -16.42
N VAL A 4 -4.62 9.75 -16.43
CA VAL A 4 -3.46 8.89 -16.71
C VAL A 4 -2.84 8.49 -15.40
N VAL A 5 -2.69 7.18 -15.20
CA VAL A 5 -2.09 6.59 -14.01
C VAL A 5 -0.84 5.78 -14.34
N SER A 6 0.10 5.73 -13.40
CA SER A 6 1.27 4.86 -13.44
C SER A 6 0.87 3.38 -13.32
N PRO A 7 1.80 2.43 -13.57
CA PRO A 7 1.57 1.02 -13.31
C PRO A 7 1.20 0.70 -11.84
N THR A 8 1.63 1.54 -10.89
CA THR A 8 1.33 1.42 -9.46
C THR A 8 0.03 2.16 -9.05
N ALA A 9 -0.77 2.58 -10.03
CA ALA A 9 -2.00 3.35 -9.87
C ALA A 9 -1.81 4.76 -9.28
N GLU A 10 -0.63 5.36 -9.44
CA GLU A 10 -0.38 6.77 -9.10
C GLU A 10 -0.95 7.67 -10.19
N VAL A 11 -1.68 8.74 -9.84
CA VAL A 11 -2.18 9.69 -10.85
C VAL A 11 -1.04 10.58 -11.35
N ILE A 12 -0.74 10.48 -12.64
CA ILE A 12 0.35 11.25 -13.28
C ILE A 12 -0.22 12.49 -13.96
N ALA A 13 -1.40 12.39 -14.57
CA ALA A 13 -2.02 13.50 -15.27
C ALA A 13 -3.54 13.39 -15.30
N VAL A 14 -4.20 14.54 -15.32
CA VAL A 14 -5.60 14.69 -15.70
C VAL A 14 -5.62 15.52 -16.98
N ARG A 15 -6.35 15.06 -18.00
CA ARG A 15 -6.49 15.74 -19.29
C ARG A 15 -7.95 16.01 -19.59
N LEU A 16 -8.30 17.28 -19.60
CA LEU A 16 -9.61 17.74 -20.02
C LEU A 16 -9.63 17.84 -21.55
N SER A 17 -10.79 17.52 -22.15
CA SER A 17 -10.94 17.74 -23.60
C SER A 17 -10.85 19.24 -23.88
N PRO A 18 -10.18 19.70 -24.95
CA PRO A 18 -10.13 21.12 -25.30
C PRO A 18 -11.50 21.78 -25.47
N ARG A 19 -12.56 20.98 -25.70
CA ARG A 19 -13.94 21.44 -25.85
C ARG A 19 -14.84 21.11 -24.65
N TRP A 20 -14.28 20.69 -23.52
CA TRP A 20 -15.07 20.17 -22.40
C TRP A 20 -16.16 21.14 -21.94
N ARG A 21 -15.89 22.45 -21.92
CA ARG A 21 -16.86 23.49 -21.54
C ARG A 21 -18.08 23.57 -22.46
N GLY A 22 -17.95 23.15 -23.71
CA GLY A 22 -19.07 23.10 -24.65
C GLY A 22 -19.85 21.79 -24.60
N SER A 23 -19.34 20.77 -23.89
CA SER A 23 -19.90 19.40 -23.88
C SER A 23 -20.27 18.88 -22.50
N VAL A 24 -19.77 19.52 -21.43
CA VAL A 24 -19.94 19.10 -20.04
C VAL A 24 -20.24 20.35 -19.20
N ASP A 25 -21.32 20.31 -18.43
CA ASP A 25 -21.63 21.34 -17.44
C ASP A 25 -20.48 21.42 -16.41
N PRO A 26 -19.93 22.60 -16.09
CA PRO A 26 -18.96 22.77 -15.01
C PRO A 26 -19.34 22.10 -13.68
N ARG A 27 -20.65 21.99 -13.38
CA ARG A 27 -21.17 21.28 -12.19
C ARG A 27 -21.06 19.76 -12.27
N ALA A 28 -20.91 19.20 -13.47
CA ALA A 28 -20.75 17.77 -13.73
C ALA A 28 -19.29 17.36 -14.00
N LEU A 29 -18.37 18.32 -13.96
CA LEU A 29 -16.94 18.12 -14.19
C LEU A 29 -16.35 17.14 -13.16
N ASN A 30 -16.67 17.34 -11.88
CA ASN A 30 -16.20 16.49 -10.80
C ASN A 30 -16.62 15.02 -10.96
N ALA A 31 -17.89 14.76 -11.30
CA ALA A 31 -18.40 13.41 -11.51
C ALA A 31 -17.67 12.71 -12.69
N SER A 32 -17.37 13.46 -13.74
CA SER A 32 -16.64 12.97 -14.90
C SER A 32 -15.20 12.60 -14.56
N VAL A 33 -14.50 13.45 -13.80
CA VAL A 33 -13.13 13.21 -13.35
C VAL A 33 -13.06 12.06 -12.34
N LEU A 34 -14.01 12.00 -11.39
CA LEU A 34 -14.14 10.90 -10.42
C LEU A 34 -14.29 9.55 -11.12
N SER A 35 -15.21 9.47 -12.09
CA SER A 35 -15.43 8.25 -12.87
C SER A 35 -14.16 7.84 -13.63
N ALA A 36 -13.47 8.79 -14.26
CA ALA A 36 -12.23 8.52 -14.98
C ALA A 36 -11.09 8.08 -14.05
N ALA A 37 -10.97 8.68 -12.86
CA ALA A 37 -9.99 8.31 -11.85
C ALA A 37 -10.20 6.87 -11.37
N ASN A 38 -11.42 6.51 -10.97
CA ASN A 38 -11.75 5.16 -10.51
C ASN A 38 -11.55 4.12 -11.63
N ALA A 39 -11.91 4.44 -12.88
CA ALA A 39 -11.66 3.57 -14.03
C ALA A 39 -10.15 3.37 -14.30
N ALA A 40 -9.35 4.43 -14.18
CA ALA A 40 -7.90 4.36 -14.33
C ALA A 40 -7.26 3.50 -13.24
N THR A 41 -7.68 3.67 -11.98
CA THR A 41 -7.24 2.84 -10.84
C THR A 41 -7.56 1.36 -11.05
N MET A 42 -8.79 1.03 -11.47
CA MET A 42 -9.16 -0.36 -11.77
C MET A 42 -8.29 -0.98 -12.88
N ARG A 43 -7.99 -0.22 -13.94
CA ARG A 43 -7.10 -0.68 -15.03
C ARG A 43 -5.65 -0.86 -14.57
N ALA A 44 -5.16 -0.03 -13.66
CA ALA A 44 -3.82 -0.20 -13.09
C ALA A 44 -3.77 -1.44 -12.16
N LEU A 45 -4.80 -1.65 -11.34
CA LEU A 45 -4.90 -2.83 -10.48
C LEU A 45 -4.93 -4.13 -11.30
N ALA A 46 -5.76 -4.18 -12.36
CA ALA A 46 -5.83 -5.33 -13.26
C ALA A 46 -4.44 -5.67 -13.86
N ARG A 47 -3.71 -4.65 -14.34
CA ARG A 47 -2.35 -4.83 -14.88
C ARG A 47 -1.33 -5.26 -13.84
N SER A 48 -1.46 -4.81 -12.58
CA SER A 48 -0.58 -5.23 -11.48
C SER A 48 -0.74 -6.71 -11.11
N LEU A 49 -1.99 -7.20 -11.12
CA LEU A 49 -2.29 -8.61 -10.87
C LEU A 49 -1.70 -9.51 -11.97
N GLU A 50 -1.79 -9.10 -13.24
CA GLU A 50 -1.16 -9.81 -14.37
C GLU A 50 0.39 -9.87 -14.26
N HIS A 51 1.02 -8.89 -13.60
CA HIS A 51 2.49 -8.83 -13.45
C HIS A 51 3.01 -9.56 -12.21
N THR A 52 2.22 -9.65 -11.14
CA THR A 52 2.65 -10.25 -9.87
C THR A 52 2.82 -11.76 -9.97
N ASP A 53 2.04 -12.42 -10.83
CA ASP A 53 2.11 -13.88 -11.07
C ASP A 53 3.45 -14.35 -11.68
N LEU A 54 4.29 -13.41 -12.16
CA LEU A 54 5.57 -13.73 -12.82
C LEU A 54 6.81 -13.47 -11.95
N SER A 55 6.67 -12.89 -10.75
CA SER A 55 7.81 -12.35 -9.99
C SER A 55 7.96 -12.89 -8.56
N ALA A 56 7.33 -14.02 -8.22
CA ALA A 56 7.51 -14.67 -6.93
C ALA A 56 8.89 -15.35 -6.80
N SER A 57 9.96 -14.55 -6.83
CA SER A 57 11.27 -14.92 -6.26
C SER A 57 11.38 -14.19 -4.93
N ALA A 58 11.16 -14.93 -3.84
CA ALA A 58 11.25 -14.41 -2.48
C ALA A 58 12.63 -13.76 -2.23
N PRO A 59 12.69 -12.55 -1.63
CA PRO A 59 13.95 -11.99 -1.19
C PRO A 59 14.46 -12.78 0.03
N ALA A 60 15.73 -13.17 -0.01
CA ALA A 60 16.40 -13.81 1.11
C ALA A 60 16.47 -12.84 2.30
N PRO A 61 16.13 -13.27 3.54
CA PRO A 61 16.14 -12.38 4.69
C PRO A 61 17.59 -11.94 5.05
N PRO A 62 17.77 -10.68 5.51
CA PRO A 62 19.07 -10.18 5.96
C PRO A 62 19.53 -10.93 7.21
N HIS A 63 20.79 -11.38 7.19
CA HIS A 63 21.42 -12.07 8.31
C HIS A 63 21.84 -11.04 9.38
N ASN A 64 20.91 -10.63 10.25
CA ASN A 64 21.27 -9.93 11.47
C ASN A 64 21.78 -10.96 12.51
N GLY A 65 22.97 -10.69 13.04
CA GLY A 65 23.71 -11.52 14.00
C GLY A 65 23.03 -11.63 15.37
N GLY A 66 21.92 -12.37 15.41
CA GLY A 66 21.16 -12.65 16.62
C GLY A 66 21.90 -13.63 17.55
N ASP A 67 21.92 -13.25 18.84
CA ASP A 67 22.38 -13.99 20.01
C ASP A 67 22.18 -15.52 19.88
N GLU A 68 23.30 -16.25 19.97
CA GLU A 68 23.39 -17.69 19.72
C GLU A 68 23.07 -18.53 20.97
N SER A 69 22.49 -17.90 21.99
CA SER A 69 22.08 -18.55 23.23
C SER A 69 20.95 -19.58 23.01
N PRO A 70 20.97 -20.71 23.74
CA PRO A 70 19.95 -21.75 23.64
C PRO A 70 18.58 -21.20 24.04
N LEU A 71 17.58 -21.48 23.21
CA LEU A 71 16.18 -21.12 23.48
C LEU A 71 15.61 -22.11 24.48
N THR A 72 15.19 -21.63 25.64
CA THR A 72 14.38 -22.44 26.56
C THR A 72 12.93 -22.48 26.08
N ASN A 73 12.14 -23.47 26.54
CA ASN A 73 10.69 -23.51 26.25
C ASN A 73 9.97 -22.21 26.69
N GLN A 74 10.47 -21.56 27.75
CA GLN A 74 9.94 -20.29 28.24
C GLN A 74 10.28 -19.12 27.29
N ASP A 75 11.40 -19.17 26.57
CA ASP A 75 11.75 -18.18 25.55
C ASP A 75 10.89 -18.33 24.31
N VAL A 76 10.61 -19.57 23.88
CA VAL A 76 9.72 -19.86 22.74
C VAL A 76 8.30 -19.37 23.03
N GLN A 77 7.77 -19.66 24.23
CA GLN A 77 6.44 -19.22 24.61
C GLN A 77 6.34 -17.69 24.68
N ARG A 78 7.35 -17.02 25.25
CA ARG A 78 7.43 -15.56 25.29
C ARG A 78 7.49 -14.94 23.89
N LEU A 79 8.20 -15.57 22.96
CA LEU A 79 8.30 -15.12 21.58
C LEU A 79 6.96 -15.24 20.85
N LEU A 80 6.23 -16.34 21.04
CA LEU A 80 4.89 -16.54 20.48
C LEU A 80 3.88 -15.52 21.04
N ASP A 81 3.88 -15.30 22.35
CA ASP A 81 2.99 -14.31 23.00
C ASP A 81 3.29 -12.89 22.47
N SER A 82 4.57 -12.57 22.29
CA SER A 82 5.01 -11.28 21.74
C SER A 82 4.62 -11.12 20.27
N ALA A 83 4.75 -12.17 19.46
CA ALA A 83 4.34 -12.17 18.06
C ALA A 83 2.81 -12.03 17.90
N SER A 84 2.02 -12.69 18.74
CA SER A 84 0.56 -12.55 18.77
C SER A 84 0.14 -11.12 19.16
N ALA A 85 0.75 -10.56 20.21
CA ALA A 85 0.46 -9.19 20.63
C ALA A 85 0.84 -8.15 19.54
N GLU A 86 1.97 -8.38 18.87
CA GLU A 86 2.41 -7.54 17.76
C GLU A 86 1.46 -7.62 16.56
N LEU A 87 0.98 -8.82 16.23
CA LEU A 87 -0.01 -9.04 15.17
C LEU A 87 -1.34 -8.36 15.48
N ASP A 88 -1.82 -8.45 16.73
CA ASP A 88 -3.05 -7.79 17.17
C ASP A 88 -2.92 -6.26 17.11
N GLN A 89 -1.77 -5.73 17.53
CA GLN A 89 -1.51 -4.29 17.49
C GLN A 89 -1.35 -3.79 16.05
N PHE A 90 -0.75 -4.58 15.16
CA PHE A 90 -0.66 -4.28 13.74
C PHE A 90 -2.04 -4.30 13.07
N THR A 91 -2.85 -5.32 13.35
CA THR A 91 -4.22 -5.47 12.83
C THR A 91 -5.12 -4.33 13.31
N THR A 92 -4.99 -3.92 14.58
CA THR A 92 -5.74 -2.79 15.15
C THR A 92 -5.34 -1.47 14.49
N ARG A 93 -4.03 -1.22 14.31
CA ARG A 93 -3.52 -0.03 13.62
C ARG A 93 -3.96 0.03 12.16
N LEU A 94 -3.91 -1.11 11.46
CA LEU A 94 -4.44 -1.24 10.10
C LEU A 94 -5.93 -0.89 10.07
N SER A 95 -6.75 -1.50 10.93
CA SER A 95 -8.20 -1.30 10.93
C SER A 95 -8.58 0.16 11.21
N ALA A 96 -7.90 0.81 12.17
CA ALA A 96 -8.14 2.22 12.51
C ALA A 96 -7.80 3.19 11.36
N VAL A 97 -6.78 2.91 10.56
CA VAL A 97 -6.37 3.74 9.42
C VAL A 97 -7.22 3.44 8.18
N VAL A 98 -7.69 2.21 8.03
CA VAL A 98 -8.37 1.70 6.82
C VAL A 98 -9.86 2.06 6.77
N ASP A 99 -10.49 2.37 7.91
CA ASP A 99 -11.93 2.60 7.99
C ASP A 99 -12.38 4.06 7.94
N GLN A 100 -11.45 5.02 8.06
CA GLN A 100 -11.79 6.44 8.00
C GLN A 100 -11.43 7.05 6.64
N PRO A 101 -12.38 7.70 5.93
CA PRO A 101 -12.06 8.42 4.70
C PRO A 101 -11.07 9.55 4.98
N VAL A 102 -10.00 9.60 4.19
CA VAL A 102 -9.08 10.75 4.18
C VAL A 102 -9.65 11.85 3.30
N GLN A 103 -9.34 13.10 3.63
CA GLN A 103 -9.73 14.26 2.85
C GLN A 103 -8.50 15.06 2.45
N VAL A 104 -8.50 15.56 1.21
CA VAL A 104 -7.44 16.41 0.67
C VAL A 104 -8.08 17.56 -0.10
N ARG A 105 -7.47 18.73 0.02
CA ARG A 105 -7.85 19.96 -0.70
C ARG A 105 -6.63 20.48 -1.45
N SER A 106 -6.84 20.99 -2.67
CA SER A 106 -5.78 21.63 -3.46
C SER A 106 -5.24 22.87 -2.74
N SER A 107 -4.00 23.22 -3.02
CA SER A 107 -3.36 24.45 -2.57
C SER A 107 -4.13 25.72 -2.96
N GLY A 108 -4.72 25.76 -4.16
CA GLY A 108 -5.61 26.82 -4.63
C GLY A 108 -6.98 26.84 -3.94
N GLY A 109 -7.36 25.74 -3.29
CA GLY A 109 -8.57 25.62 -2.51
C GLY A 109 -9.85 25.44 -3.34
N HIS A 110 -9.75 25.28 -4.66
CA HIS A 110 -10.91 25.14 -5.56
C HIS A 110 -11.30 23.69 -5.81
N VAL A 111 -10.41 22.74 -5.57
CA VAL A 111 -10.67 21.30 -5.68
C VAL A 111 -10.46 20.64 -4.32
N GLN A 112 -11.36 19.73 -3.97
CA GLN A 112 -11.19 18.86 -2.80
C GLN A 112 -11.76 17.49 -3.09
N GLY A 113 -11.38 16.50 -2.30
CA GLY A 113 -11.97 15.18 -2.41
C GLY A 113 -11.74 14.34 -1.17
N SER A 114 -12.31 13.15 -1.20
CA SER A 114 -12.11 12.13 -0.18
C SER A 114 -11.81 10.78 -0.80
N ALA A 115 -11.03 9.97 -0.09
CA ALA A 115 -10.67 8.64 -0.51
C ALA A 115 -10.62 7.66 0.66
N GLN A 116 -10.82 6.40 0.35
CA GLN A 116 -10.71 5.30 1.30
C GLN A 116 -10.15 4.09 0.59
N ARG A 117 -9.15 3.43 1.18
CA ARG A 117 -8.53 2.21 0.64
C ARG A 117 -8.09 2.37 -0.82
N GLY A 118 -7.51 3.52 -1.16
CA GLY A 118 -7.09 3.86 -2.52
C GLY A 118 -8.22 4.12 -3.53
N GLN A 119 -9.49 4.11 -3.12
CA GLN A 119 -10.63 4.48 -3.95
C GLN A 119 -11.06 5.92 -3.64
N VAL A 120 -11.30 6.72 -4.67
CA VAL A 120 -11.83 8.08 -4.51
C VAL A 120 -13.34 7.98 -4.32
N LEU A 121 -13.84 8.52 -3.21
CA LEU A 121 -15.25 8.49 -2.82
C LEU A 121 -15.98 9.74 -3.32
N THR A 122 -15.40 10.92 -3.05
CA THR A 122 -15.95 12.20 -3.47
C THR A 122 -14.88 13.07 -4.10
N LEU A 123 -15.32 13.92 -5.02
CA LEU A 123 -14.51 14.96 -5.63
C LEU A 123 -15.43 16.16 -5.83
N ASP A 124 -14.98 17.33 -5.42
CA ASP A 124 -15.71 18.59 -5.54
C ASP A 124 -14.79 19.61 -6.19
N VAL A 125 -15.37 20.43 -7.05
CA VAL A 125 -14.70 21.54 -7.71
C VAL A 125 -15.59 22.77 -7.66
N ASP A 126 -15.01 23.94 -7.40
CA ASP A 126 -15.71 25.20 -7.57
C ASP A 126 -16.05 25.41 -9.05
N SER A 127 -17.34 25.20 -9.37
CA SER A 127 -17.85 25.31 -10.73
C SER A 127 -17.72 26.73 -11.33
N THR A 128 -17.72 27.78 -10.50
CA THR A 128 -17.57 29.17 -10.97
C THR A 128 -16.14 29.40 -11.42
N TRP A 129 -15.19 28.98 -10.61
CA TRP A 129 -13.76 29.00 -10.93
C TRP A 129 -13.43 28.16 -12.17
N ALA A 130 -13.89 26.91 -12.21
CA ALA A 130 -13.64 26.00 -13.33
C ALA A 130 -14.19 26.51 -14.67
N GLY A 131 -15.30 27.27 -14.62
CA GLY A 131 -15.91 27.90 -15.79
C GLY A 131 -15.04 29.00 -16.43
N GLN A 132 -14.16 29.64 -15.66
CA GLN A 132 -13.45 30.86 -16.09
C GLN A 132 -11.93 30.67 -16.26
N ILE A 133 -11.33 29.75 -15.52
CA ILE A 133 -9.88 29.59 -15.42
C ILE A 133 -9.27 28.85 -16.62
N ARG A 134 -7.94 28.71 -16.73
CA ARG A 134 -7.33 27.92 -17.82
C ARG A 134 -7.44 26.42 -17.55
N HIS A 135 -7.53 25.60 -18.61
CA HIS A 135 -7.62 24.13 -18.43
C HIS A 135 -6.45 23.56 -17.63
N SER A 136 -5.24 24.07 -17.88
CA SER A 136 -4.03 23.62 -17.19
C SER A 136 -4.08 23.84 -15.68
N GLU A 137 -4.73 24.91 -15.20
CA GLU A 137 -4.91 25.15 -13.76
C GLU A 137 -5.90 24.15 -13.16
N ILE A 138 -7.00 23.87 -13.86
CA ILE A 138 -7.98 22.85 -13.43
C ILE A 138 -7.33 21.47 -13.35
N GLU A 139 -6.60 21.09 -14.39
CA GLU A 139 -5.88 19.81 -14.46
C GLU A 139 -4.85 19.68 -13.35
N MET A 140 -4.11 20.75 -13.06
CA MET A 140 -3.09 20.77 -12.01
C MET A 140 -3.71 20.54 -10.62
N GLU A 141 -4.80 21.25 -10.28
CA GLU A 141 -5.47 21.07 -8.99
C GLU A 141 -6.10 19.69 -8.84
N PHE A 142 -6.64 19.11 -9.91
CA PHE A 142 -7.12 17.73 -9.87
C PHE A 142 -5.97 16.73 -9.67
N VAL A 143 -4.83 16.92 -10.35
CA VAL A 143 -3.65 16.05 -10.14
C VAL A 143 -3.16 16.16 -8.69
N GLU A 144 -3.08 17.36 -8.15
CA GLU A 144 -2.67 17.59 -6.76
C GLU A 144 -3.56 16.83 -5.77
N VAL A 145 -4.88 17.01 -5.87
CA VAL A 145 -5.84 16.35 -4.97
C VAL A 145 -5.82 14.84 -5.15
N LEU A 146 -5.83 14.35 -6.39
CA LEU A 146 -5.85 12.91 -6.64
C LEU A 146 -4.58 12.19 -6.17
N ARG A 147 -3.40 12.84 -6.28
CA ARG A 147 -2.15 12.32 -5.70
C ARG A 147 -2.20 12.31 -4.19
N GLY A 148 -2.56 13.44 -3.57
CA GLY A 148 -2.64 13.50 -2.11
C GLY A 148 -3.64 12.49 -1.53
N LEU A 149 -4.78 12.29 -2.21
CA LEU A 149 -5.75 11.26 -1.81
C LEU A 149 -5.17 9.85 -1.92
N ARG A 150 -4.42 9.55 -2.97
CA ARG A 150 -3.75 8.25 -3.12
C ARG A 150 -2.75 8.04 -2.00
N ASP A 151 -1.86 9.00 -1.77
CA ASP A 151 -0.79 8.90 -0.78
C ASP A 151 -1.37 8.74 0.63
N ALA A 152 -2.42 9.48 0.96
CA ALA A 152 -3.06 9.41 2.28
C ALA A 152 -3.96 8.18 2.46
N SER A 153 -4.54 7.62 1.38
CA SER A 153 -5.49 6.50 1.46
C SER A 153 -4.89 5.13 1.14
N THR A 154 -3.62 5.08 0.73
CA THR A 154 -2.91 3.81 0.54
C THR A 154 -1.90 3.53 1.65
N PRO A 155 -1.92 2.34 2.26
CA PRO A 155 -1.04 2.00 3.38
C PRO A 155 0.40 1.68 2.94
N GLY A 156 1.03 2.50 2.08
CA GLY A 156 2.33 2.20 1.46
C GLY A 156 3.42 1.81 2.46
N GLU A 157 3.45 2.45 3.63
CA GLU A 157 4.39 2.12 4.72
C GLU A 157 3.91 0.98 5.63
N LEU A 158 2.60 0.75 5.74
CA LEU A 158 2.02 -0.36 6.51
C LEU A 158 2.20 -1.72 5.80
N ALA A 159 2.35 -1.71 4.47
CA ALA A 159 2.60 -2.92 3.68
C ALA A 159 4.02 -3.50 3.87
N ALA A 160 4.96 -2.72 4.42
CA ALA A 160 6.32 -3.21 4.74
C ALA A 160 6.36 -4.21 5.90
N GLY A 161 5.23 -4.38 6.62
CA GLY A 161 5.16 -5.24 7.80
C GLY A 161 5.96 -4.68 8.99
N PRO A 162 5.79 -5.25 10.19
CA PRO A 162 6.66 -4.92 11.32
C PRO A 162 8.08 -5.44 11.04
N GLY A 163 8.98 -4.57 10.58
CA GLY A 163 10.32 -4.96 10.11
C GLY A 163 11.25 -5.54 11.19
N ASP A 164 11.07 -5.15 12.46
CA ASP A 164 12.05 -5.40 13.53
C ASP A 164 11.47 -6.08 14.79
N GLY A 165 10.38 -6.85 14.63
CA GLY A 165 9.64 -7.44 15.75
C GLY A 165 9.77 -8.96 15.95
N ALA A 166 8.99 -9.49 16.88
CA ALA A 166 8.92 -10.92 17.19
C ALA A 166 8.45 -11.75 15.99
N ILE A 167 7.64 -11.16 15.10
CA ILE A 167 7.22 -11.78 13.84
C ILE A 167 8.42 -11.96 12.88
N SER A 168 9.30 -10.96 12.76
CA SER A 168 10.53 -11.08 11.95
C SER A 168 11.48 -12.12 12.52
N GLU A 169 11.61 -12.20 13.85
CA GLU A 169 12.42 -13.23 14.51
C GLU A 169 11.84 -14.64 14.29
N LEU A 170 10.51 -14.80 14.37
CA LEU A 170 9.84 -16.07 14.11
C LEU A 170 9.99 -16.51 12.65
N MET A 171 9.87 -15.59 11.70
CA MET A 171 10.11 -15.85 10.28
C MET A 171 11.57 -16.22 10.00
N ALA A 172 12.53 -15.56 10.65
CA ALA A 172 13.95 -15.90 10.54
C ALA A 172 14.27 -17.30 11.11
N LEU A 173 13.62 -17.69 12.21
CA LEU A 173 13.75 -19.03 12.80
C LEU A 173 13.10 -20.11 11.92
N ALA A 174 11.96 -19.83 11.31
CA ALA A 174 11.28 -20.75 10.39
C ALA A 174 12.03 -20.93 9.06
N ALA A 175 12.67 -19.87 8.57
CA ALA A 175 13.48 -19.88 7.34
C ALA A 175 14.80 -20.65 7.50
N ASP A 176 15.30 -20.83 8.73
CA ASP A 176 16.47 -21.68 9.03
C ASP A 176 16.14 -22.75 10.09
N PRO A 177 15.52 -23.87 9.66
CA PRO A 177 15.16 -24.98 10.54
C PRO A 177 16.36 -25.58 11.28
N ARG A 178 17.57 -25.47 10.70
CA ARG A 178 18.80 -26.02 11.30
C ARG A 178 19.30 -25.14 12.44
N ARG A 179 19.17 -23.83 12.32
CA ARG A 179 19.45 -22.88 13.41
C ARG A 179 18.44 -23.04 14.55
N LEU A 180 17.16 -23.23 14.22
CA LEU A 180 16.11 -23.51 15.22
C LEU A 180 16.40 -24.81 15.99
N MET A 181 16.69 -25.91 15.29
CA MET A 181 17.01 -27.19 15.94
C MET A 181 18.24 -27.10 16.86
N ARG A 182 19.26 -26.34 16.46
CA ARG A 182 20.47 -26.10 17.27
C ARG A 182 20.18 -25.28 18.52
N ARG A 183 19.32 -24.24 18.42
CA ARG A 183 18.89 -23.43 19.57
C ARG A 183 17.98 -24.20 20.53
N LEU A 184 17.21 -25.18 20.03
CA LEU A 184 16.38 -26.09 20.83
C LEU A 184 17.17 -27.27 21.45
N GLY A 185 18.49 -27.32 21.24
CA GLY A 185 19.34 -28.40 21.76
C GLY A 185 19.12 -29.76 21.09
N MET A 186 18.52 -29.80 19.89
CA MET A 186 18.31 -31.04 19.14
C MET A 186 19.53 -31.38 18.26
N PRO A 187 19.96 -32.64 18.19
CA PRO A 187 21.06 -33.05 17.34
C PRO A 187 20.68 -32.88 15.86
N VAL A 188 21.43 -32.06 15.12
CA VAL A 188 21.36 -32.01 13.66
C VAL A 188 21.94 -33.34 13.17
N GLY A 189 21.07 -34.24 12.72
CA GLY A 189 21.47 -35.58 12.28
C GLY A 189 22.56 -35.47 11.20
N THR A 190 23.79 -35.83 11.56
CA THR A 190 24.85 -36.14 10.61
C THR A 190 24.49 -37.46 9.95
N GLY A 191 23.70 -37.40 8.89
CA GLY A 191 23.54 -38.53 7.99
C GLY A 191 24.84 -38.74 7.22
N THR A 192 25.61 -39.76 7.61
CA THR A 192 26.23 -40.68 6.64
C THR A 192 26.16 -42.08 7.24
N ALA A 193 25.38 -42.92 6.57
CA ALA A 193 25.36 -44.36 6.73
C ALA A 193 26.31 -44.97 5.70
N GLY A 194 27.05 -46.00 6.12
CA GLY A 194 27.31 -47.19 5.29
C GLY A 194 28.65 -47.32 4.54
N GLU A 195 29.23 -48.52 4.72
CA GLU A 195 30.15 -49.27 3.83
C GLU A 195 31.62 -48.82 3.80
N SER A 196 32.62 -49.66 4.08
CA SER A 196 32.75 -51.13 4.17
C SER A 196 33.73 -51.54 5.27
#